data_AF-A0A834Y0E3-F1
#
_entry.id   AF-A0A834Y0E3-F1
#
_cell.length_a   1.000
_cell.length_b   1.000
_cell.length_c   1.000
_cell.angle_alpha   90.00
_cell.angle_beta   90.00
_cell.angle_gamma   90.00
#
_symmetry.space_group_name_H-M   'P 1'
#
loop_
_entity.id
_entity.type
_entity.pdbx_description
1 polymer ?
#
loop_
_entity_poly.entity_id
_entity_poly.type
_entity_poly.pdbx_seq_one_letter_code
_entity_poly.pdbx_strand_id
1 'polypeptide(L)'
;MPLSSLYDKHWENILQFFAEHPEINPRFLTKAQDIQAIMSYLGLSLTPEGSKLEMDDQIRGLLGWIEYNSNYSSMDDDIYQRRAQMNNFNKDEQLTRAPTNPAYREIETMANRINLPQTTVNKANDLFKRVFNNGNNLRGQSILAIASACLYIACRQEKLQRTYKEICAVSTTSKKKIALCFKLILKTLANINETRIELMENSDYMTRFCIRLGLTKIVQLTAIYIAKKAVNIDIVPDRSSVSIDAAAIYMASQALEDKRTQTEIGDIVGVDDVTIRETYKLMLPHAVQLFPNYINFVTPIEQLPPM
;
A
#
# COMPACT_ATOMS: atom_id res chain seq x y z
N MET A 1 -36.19 39.47 44.66
CA MET A 1 -34.83 39.63 44.09
C MET A 1 -34.73 38.73 42.88
N PRO A 2 -34.12 39.16 41.76
CA PRO A 2 -33.90 38.25 40.64
C PRO A 2 -32.96 37.13 41.11
N LEU A 3 -33.32 35.88 40.78
CA LEU A 3 -32.65 34.64 41.18
C LEU A 3 -31.13 34.67 40.98
N SER A 4 -30.60 35.46 40.04
CA SER A 4 -29.17 35.57 39.75
C SER A 4 -28.30 36.12 40.89
N SER A 5 -28.83 36.97 41.78
CA SER A 5 -27.97 37.62 42.80
C SER A 5 -27.64 36.76 44.00
N LEU A 6 -28.34 35.64 44.20
CA LEU A 6 -28.11 34.74 45.33
C LEU A 6 -27.00 33.73 45.01
N TYR A 7 -26.94 33.24 43.77
CA TYR A 7 -25.97 32.22 43.34
C TYR A 7 -24.53 32.75 43.31
N ASP A 8 -24.34 33.94 42.75
CA ASP A 8 -23.00 34.56 42.68
C ASP A 8 -22.43 34.86 44.08
N LYS A 9 -23.29 35.07 45.08
CA LYS A 9 -22.88 35.44 46.44
C LYS A 9 -22.40 34.23 47.28
N HIS A 10 -22.79 33.02 46.90
CA HIS A 10 -22.49 31.80 47.67
C HIS A 10 -21.60 30.80 46.92
N TRP A 11 -21.25 31.07 45.65
CA TRP A 11 -20.48 30.15 44.80
C TRP A 11 -19.12 29.73 45.38
N GLU A 12 -18.34 30.68 45.90
CA GLU A 12 -17.04 30.38 46.51
C GLU A 12 -17.17 29.45 47.73
N ASN A 13 -18.23 29.63 48.53
CA ASN A 13 -18.50 28.78 49.69
C ASN A 13 -18.98 27.38 49.28
N ILE A 14 -19.67 27.24 48.14
CA ILE A 14 -20.10 25.94 47.60
C ILE A 14 -18.89 25.14 47.10
N LEU A 15 -17.96 25.79 46.40
CA LEU A 15 -16.71 25.16 45.97
C LEU A 15 -15.87 24.72 47.17
N GLN A 16 -15.80 25.55 48.21
CA GLN A 16 -15.09 25.23 49.45
C GLN A 16 -15.70 24.02 50.16
N PHE A 17 -17.03 23.91 50.22
CA PHE A 17 -17.72 22.76 50.79
C PHE A 17 -17.35 21.44 50.09
N PHE A 18 -17.35 21.40 48.75
CA PHE A 18 -17.00 20.17 48.01
C PHE A 18 -15.50 19.84 48.08
N ALA A 19 -14.64 20.83 48.28
CA ALA A 19 -13.22 20.59 48.55
C ALA A 19 -12.99 19.98 49.94
N GLU A 20 -13.81 20.36 50.93
CA GLU A 20 -13.76 19.84 52.31
C GLU A 20 -14.48 18.48 52.46
N HIS A 21 -15.44 18.18 51.58
CA HIS A 21 -16.27 16.96 51.58
C HIS A 21 -16.15 16.16 50.26
N PRO A 22 -14.98 15.58 49.95
CA PRO A 22 -14.74 14.86 48.68
C PRO A 22 -15.61 13.59 48.51
N GLU A 23 -16.20 13.08 49.60
CA GLU A 23 -17.15 11.97 49.60
C GLU A 23 -18.51 12.31 48.98
N ILE A 24 -18.87 13.60 48.90
CA ILE A 24 -20.13 14.06 48.34
C ILE A 24 -19.91 14.41 46.86
N ASN A 25 -20.42 13.56 45.97
CA ASN A 25 -20.27 13.79 44.54
C ASN A 25 -21.32 14.81 44.03
N PRO A 26 -20.92 15.97 43.50
CA PRO A 26 -21.84 16.99 43.01
C PRO A 26 -22.72 16.52 41.84
N ARG A 27 -22.31 15.46 41.13
CA ARG A 27 -23.09 14.83 40.04
C ARG A 27 -24.27 13.97 40.52
N PHE A 28 -24.31 13.61 41.81
CA PHE A 28 -25.30 12.65 42.35
C PHE A 28 -25.98 13.15 43.63
N LEU A 29 -26.33 14.44 43.68
CA LEU A 29 -27.05 15.10 44.78
C LEU A 29 -28.54 14.73 44.81
N THR A 30 -28.85 13.43 44.94
CA THR A 30 -30.23 12.91 44.92
C THR A 30 -30.80 12.62 46.31
N LYS A 31 -29.96 12.67 47.36
CA LYS A 31 -30.37 12.40 48.74
C LYS A 31 -30.67 13.72 49.48
N ALA A 32 -31.82 13.79 50.11
CA ALA A 32 -32.27 14.97 50.88
C ALA A 32 -31.30 15.37 52.02
N GLN A 33 -30.50 14.42 52.52
CA GLN A 33 -29.50 14.64 53.57
C GLN A 33 -28.29 15.45 53.07
N ASP A 34 -27.82 15.21 51.85
CA ASP A 34 -26.67 15.92 51.28
C ASP A 34 -27.03 17.37 50.96
N ILE A 35 -28.27 17.60 50.52
CA ILE A 35 -28.83 18.93 50.29
C ILE A 35 -28.98 19.70 51.62
N GLN A 36 -29.42 19.03 52.69
CA GLN A 36 -29.48 19.64 54.03
C GLN A 36 -28.10 20.02 54.57
N ALA A 37 -27.06 19.22 54.30
CA ALA A 37 -25.69 19.52 54.71
C ALA A 37 -25.14 20.77 54.00
N ILE A 38 -25.33 20.90 52.69
CA ILE A 38 -24.92 22.08 51.91
C ILE A 38 -25.65 23.34 52.40
N MET A 39 -26.98 23.24 52.62
CA MET A 39 -27.79 24.37 53.10
C MET A 39 -27.37 24.83 54.50
N SER A 40 -27.04 23.88 55.39
CA SER A 40 -26.54 24.19 56.73
C SER A 40 -25.16 24.85 56.69
N TYR A 41 -24.27 24.41 55.79
CA TYR A 41 -22.93 24.99 55.64
C TYR A 41 -22.97 26.44 55.11
N LEU A 42 -23.92 26.74 54.24
CA LEU A 42 -24.14 28.09 53.70
C LEU A 42 -24.89 29.03 54.66
N GLY A 43 -25.28 28.56 55.86
CA GLY A 43 -26.00 29.35 56.85
C GLY A 43 -27.45 29.67 56.46
N LEU A 44 -28.06 28.85 55.58
CA LEU A 44 -29.42 29.03 55.09
C LEU A 44 -30.39 28.17 55.93
N SER A 45 -31.31 28.80 56.67
CA SER A 45 -32.30 28.08 57.48
C SER A 45 -33.60 27.79 56.72
N LEU A 46 -34.10 26.56 56.83
CA LEU A 46 -35.44 26.16 56.38
C LEU A 46 -36.49 26.90 57.20
N THR A 47 -37.21 27.86 56.59
CA THR A 47 -38.42 28.40 57.21
C THR A 47 -39.62 27.51 56.84
N PRO A 48 -40.60 27.26 57.75
CA PRO A 48 -41.67 26.30 57.48
C PRO A 48 -42.74 26.79 56.50
N GLU A 49 -42.77 28.07 56.15
CA GLU A 49 -43.88 28.69 55.42
C GLU A 49 -43.37 29.57 54.26
N GLY A 50 -43.40 28.99 53.05
CA GLY A 50 -43.02 29.71 51.82
C GLY A 50 -42.76 28.78 50.62
N SER A 51 -43.82 28.17 50.09
CA SER A 51 -43.92 27.51 48.77
C SER A 51 -42.77 26.57 48.32
N LYS A 52 -43.00 25.27 48.56
CA LYS A 52 -42.28 24.09 48.00
C LYS A 52 -41.93 24.15 46.48
N LEU A 53 -42.60 24.98 45.68
CA LEU A 53 -42.35 25.12 44.24
C LEU A 53 -41.20 26.08 43.89
N GLU A 54 -41.01 27.18 44.62
CA GLU A 54 -39.90 28.12 44.32
C GLU A 54 -38.53 27.56 44.73
N MET A 55 -38.51 26.70 45.76
CA MET A 55 -37.30 26.09 46.29
C MET A 55 -36.78 24.95 45.38
N ASP A 56 -37.68 24.24 44.70
CA ASP A 56 -37.31 23.16 43.75
C ASP A 56 -36.68 23.73 42.48
N ASP A 57 -37.16 24.88 42.01
CA ASP A 57 -36.58 25.60 40.86
C ASP A 57 -35.23 26.23 41.20
N GLN A 58 -35.04 26.71 42.44
CA GLN A 58 -33.75 27.24 42.88
C GLN A 58 -32.67 26.15 43.01
N ILE A 59 -33.04 24.99 43.55
CA ILE A 59 -32.14 23.85 43.68
C ILE A 59 -31.84 23.24 42.30
N ARG A 60 -32.84 23.11 41.43
CA ARG A 60 -32.64 22.68 40.03
C ARG A 60 -31.75 23.63 39.23
N GLY A 61 -31.88 24.94 39.44
CA GLY A 61 -31.01 25.95 38.82
C GLY A 61 -29.55 25.80 39.25
N LEU A 62 -29.30 25.56 40.54
CA LEU A 62 -27.96 25.29 41.08
C LEU A 62 -27.38 23.99 40.52
N LEU A 63 -28.17 22.91 40.48
CA LEU A 63 -27.75 21.62 39.94
C LEU A 63 -27.45 21.69 38.44
N GLY A 64 -28.29 22.35 37.64
CA GLY A 64 -28.07 22.51 36.21
C GLY A 64 -26.84 23.37 35.88
N TRP A 65 -26.56 24.38 36.70
CA TRP A 65 -25.36 25.23 36.55
C TRP A 65 -24.08 24.51 36.98
N ILE A 66 -24.13 23.70 38.05
CA ILE A 66 -23.04 22.81 38.46
C ILE A 66 -22.75 21.77 37.37
N GLU A 67 -23.78 21.19 36.75
CA GLU A 67 -23.65 20.21 35.66
C GLU A 67 -23.04 20.84 34.39
N TYR A 68 -23.44 22.08 34.07
CA TYR A 68 -22.88 22.85 32.96
C TYR A 68 -21.38 23.18 33.15
N ASN A 69 -20.98 23.63 34.33
CA ASN A 69 -19.59 23.99 34.61
C ASN A 69 -18.68 22.79 34.90
N SER A 70 -19.21 21.69 35.43
CA SER A 70 -18.48 20.43 35.58
C SER A 70 -18.15 19.80 34.21
N ASN A 71 -19.00 20.02 33.21
CA ASN A 71 -18.76 19.56 31.84
C ASN A 71 -17.71 20.41 31.09
N TYR A 72 -17.48 21.66 31.50
CA TYR A 72 -16.51 22.55 30.83
C TYR A 72 -15.05 22.07 31.02
N SER A 73 -14.74 21.48 32.18
CA SER A 73 -13.41 20.88 32.43
C SER A 73 -13.20 19.54 31.72
N SER A 74 -14.27 18.73 31.53
CA SER A 74 -14.15 17.44 30.83
C SER A 74 -14.19 17.56 29.32
N MET A 75 -14.79 18.63 28.78
CA MET A 75 -14.83 18.87 27.33
C MET A 75 -13.42 19.12 26.79
N ASP A 76 -12.59 19.86 27.52
CA ASP A 76 -11.20 20.08 27.12
C ASP A 76 -10.39 18.79 27.20
N ASP A 77 -10.46 18.01 28.27
CA ASP A 77 -9.71 16.74 28.37
C ASP A 77 -10.14 15.72 27.32
N ASP A 78 -11.43 15.62 26.99
CA ASP A 78 -11.93 14.70 25.97
C ASP A 78 -11.60 15.21 24.56
N ILE A 79 -11.53 16.53 24.34
CA ILE A 79 -11.01 17.13 23.12
C ILE A 79 -9.49 16.96 23.04
N TYR A 80 -8.72 17.09 24.11
CA TYR A 80 -7.27 16.88 24.15
C TYR A 80 -6.92 15.40 23.97
N GLN A 81 -7.67 14.47 24.59
CA GLN A 81 -7.55 13.03 24.41
C GLN A 81 -7.97 12.61 23.01
N ARG A 82 -9.11 13.10 22.48
CA ARG A 82 -9.49 12.85 21.07
C ARG A 82 -8.55 13.51 20.10
N ARG A 83 -7.98 14.69 20.39
CA ARG A 83 -6.98 15.37 19.56
C ARG A 83 -5.63 14.70 19.67
N ALA A 84 -5.28 14.07 20.80
CA ALA A 84 -4.10 13.22 20.97
C ALA A 84 -4.27 11.87 20.28
N GLN A 85 -5.45 11.25 20.35
CA GLN A 85 -5.81 10.04 19.60
C GLN A 85 -5.89 10.33 18.11
N MET A 86 -6.50 11.43 17.69
CA MET A 86 -6.50 11.93 16.30
C MET A 86 -5.11 12.35 15.86
N ASN A 87 -4.25 12.92 16.73
CA ASN A 87 -2.85 13.21 16.40
C ASN A 87 -1.99 11.94 16.36
N ASN A 88 -2.36 10.88 17.06
CA ASN A 88 -1.69 9.57 16.96
C ASN A 88 -2.15 8.79 15.72
N PHE A 89 -3.46 8.78 15.43
CA PHE A 89 -4.00 8.32 14.14
C PHE A 89 -3.43 9.12 12.98
N ASN A 90 -3.37 10.45 13.09
CA ASN A 90 -2.74 11.33 12.11
C ASN A 90 -1.22 11.23 12.12
N LYS A 91 -0.55 10.74 13.17
CA LYS A 91 0.89 10.44 13.12
C LYS A 91 1.15 9.17 12.32
N ASP A 92 0.37 8.12 12.51
CA ASP A 92 0.45 6.92 11.68
C ASP A 92 -0.03 7.18 10.24
N GLU A 93 -1.02 8.06 10.08
CA GLU A 93 -1.53 8.50 8.78
C GLU A 93 -0.59 9.51 8.09
N GLN A 94 0.10 10.38 8.83
CA GLN A 94 1.15 11.28 8.32
C GLN A 94 2.46 10.52 8.08
N LEU A 95 2.85 9.50 8.85
CA LEU A 95 3.95 8.61 8.50
C LEU A 95 3.66 7.83 7.21
N THR A 96 2.38 7.51 6.96
CA THR A 96 1.94 6.80 5.74
C THR A 96 1.58 7.72 4.57
N ARG A 97 1.36 9.03 4.77
CA ARG A 97 1.06 10.03 3.71
C ARG A 97 2.13 11.12 3.53
N ALA A 98 3.15 11.20 4.38
CA ALA A 98 4.13 12.26 4.25
C ALA A 98 5.01 12.02 3.02
N PRO A 99 5.21 13.05 2.17
CA PRO A 99 6.24 13.07 1.12
C PRO A 99 7.68 12.97 1.67
N THR A 100 7.86 12.63 2.96
CA THR A 100 9.13 12.46 3.65
C THR A 100 9.59 11.01 3.73
N ASN A 101 8.72 10.02 3.50
CA ASN A 101 9.18 8.63 3.42
C ASN A 101 9.98 8.45 2.12
N PRO A 102 11.28 8.11 2.18
CA PRO A 102 12.13 7.98 1.00
C PRO A 102 11.62 6.94 0.00
N ALA A 103 10.80 5.98 0.43
CA ALA A 103 10.19 4.98 -0.44
C ALA A 103 9.29 5.58 -1.52
N TYR A 104 8.40 6.51 -1.17
CA TYR A 104 7.47 7.10 -2.13
C TYR A 104 8.21 7.93 -3.19
N ARG A 105 9.25 8.66 -2.78
CA ARG A 105 10.12 9.41 -3.70
C ARG A 105 10.90 8.48 -4.64
N GLU A 106 11.40 7.36 -4.14
CA GLU A 106 12.10 6.36 -4.96
C GLU A 106 11.14 5.75 -5.99
N ILE A 107 9.92 5.38 -5.59
CA ILE A 107 8.88 4.85 -6.51
C ILE A 107 8.60 5.86 -7.63
N GLU A 108 8.36 7.11 -7.28
CA GLU A 108 8.07 8.18 -8.24
C GLU A 108 9.27 8.43 -9.18
N THR A 109 10.49 8.49 -8.64
CA THR A 109 11.72 8.65 -9.42
C THR A 109 11.92 7.51 -10.41
N MET A 110 11.77 6.26 -9.95
CA MET A 110 11.87 5.09 -10.81
C MET A 110 10.80 5.10 -11.89
N ALA A 111 9.55 5.37 -11.53
CA ALA A 111 8.42 5.39 -12.45
C ALA A 111 8.61 6.42 -13.57
N ASN A 112 9.08 7.62 -13.23
CA ASN A 112 9.36 8.69 -14.18
C ASN A 112 10.47 8.27 -15.18
N ARG A 113 11.54 7.61 -14.71
CA ARG A 113 12.63 7.14 -15.58
C ARG A 113 12.21 6.12 -16.64
N ILE A 114 11.18 5.31 -16.36
CA ILE A 114 10.65 4.30 -17.30
C ILE A 114 9.24 4.63 -17.81
N ASN A 115 8.82 5.89 -17.68
CA ASN A 115 7.55 6.45 -18.16
C ASN A 115 6.34 5.59 -17.78
N LEU A 116 6.25 5.19 -16.51
CA LEU A 116 5.08 4.46 -16.00
C LEU A 116 3.91 5.41 -15.73
N PRO A 117 2.66 4.98 -15.96
CA PRO A 117 1.49 5.81 -15.70
C PRO A 117 1.27 5.98 -14.19
N GLN A 118 0.65 7.11 -13.80
CA GLN A 118 0.37 7.43 -12.41
C GLN A 118 -0.50 6.36 -11.72
N THR A 119 -1.35 5.66 -12.47
CA THR A 119 -2.14 4.53 -11.95
C THR A 119 -1.24 3.43 -11.35
N THR A 120 -0.14 3.08 -12.04
CA THR A 120 0.83 2.10 -11.55
C THR A 120 1.61 2.63 -10.34
N VAL A 121 1.95 3.93 -10.33
CA VAL A 121 2.61 4.58 -9.19
C VAL A 121 1.74 4.52 -7.93
N ASN A 122 0.46 4.86 -8.08
CA ASN A 122 -0.50 4.82 -6.98
C ASN A 122 -0.66 3.39 -6.43
N LYS A 123 -0.75 2.38 -7.31
CA LYS A 123 -0.76 0.96 -6.88
C LYS A 123 0.52 0.55 -6.15
N ALA A 124 1.68 1.00 -6.61
CA ALA A 124 2.95 0.72 -5.94
C ALA A 124 2.99 1.35 -4.54
N ASN A 125 2.50 2.58 -4.39
CA ASN A 125 2.39 3.28 -3.11
C ASN A 125 1.42 2.59 -2.15
N ASP A 126 0.26 2.16 -2.66
CA ASP A 126 -0.72 1.40 -1.87
C ASP A 126 -0.15 0.07 -1.40
N LEU A 127 0.54 -0.66 -2.29
CA LEU A 127 1.24 -1.90 -1.92
C LEU A 127 2.30 -1.65 -0.85
N PHE A 128 3.12 -0.61 -1.02
CA PHE A 128 4.13 -0.25 -0.04
C PHE A 128 3.50 0.04 1.32
N LYS A 129 2.44 0.85 1.38
CA LYS A 129 1.73 1.18 2.62
C LYS A 129 1.21 -0.06 3.35
N ARG A 130 0.52 -0.96 2.63
CA ARG A 130 -0.03 -2.20 3.20
C ARG A 130 1.06 -3.09 3.77
N VAL A 131 2.12 -3.24 3.00
CA VAL A 131 3.19 -4.18 3.29
C VAL A 131 4.14 -3.66 4.37
N PHE A 132 4.35 -2.35 4.44
CA PHE A 132 5.15 -1.72 5.48
C PHE A 132 4.46 -1.80 6.86
N ASN A 133 3.14 -1.58 6.92
CA ASN A 133 2.38 -1.63 8.16
C ASN A 133 2.23 -3.04 8.74
N ASN A 134 2.12 -4.05 7.87
CA ASN A 134 1.83 -5.43 8.28
C ASN A 134 3.06 -6.37 8.18
N GLY A 135 4.18 -5.88 7.68
CA GLY A 135 5.32 -6.69 7.24
C GLY A 135 6.38 -6.98 8.30
N ASN A 136 6.07 -7.83 9.28
CA ASN A 136 7.12 -8.36 10.18
C ASN A 136 8.24 -9.07 9.41
N ASN A 137 7.93 -9.70 8.28
CA ASN A 137 8.88 -10.42 7.42
C ASN A 137 9.83 -9.51 6.60
N LEU A 138 9.63 -8.20 6.63
CA LEU A 138 10.44 -7.23 5.89
C LEU A 138 11.39 -6.46 6.79
N ARG A 139 11.35 -6.72 8.11
CA ARG A 139 12.29 -6.15 9.07
C ARG A 139 13.74 -6.49 8.65
N GLY A 140 14.58 -5.46 8.58
CA GLY A 140 15.98 -5.57 8.17
C GLY A 140 16.23 -5.44 6.66
N GLN A 141 15.18 -5.36 5.82
CA GLN A 141 15.37 -5.01 4.41
C GLN A 141 15.44 -3.49 4.22
N SER A 142 16.18 -3.05 3.21
CA SER A 142 16.26 -1.63 2.86
C SER A 142 14.90 -1.13 2.38
N ILE A 143 14.49 0.04 2.86
CA ILE A 143 13.22 0.67 2.48
C ILE A 143 13.14 0.91 0.96
N LEU A 144 14.28 1.24 0.32
CA LEU A 144 14.39 1.44 -1.12
C LEU A 144 14.25 0.12 -1.89
N ALA A 145 14.73 -0.98 -1.30
CA ALA A 145 14.58 -2.32 -1.89
C ALA A 145 13.13 -2.80 -1.85
N ILE A 146 12.43 -2.53 -0.74
CA ILE A 146 10.99 -2.80 -0.60
C ILE A 146 10.22 -1.96 -1.62
N ALA A 147 10.49 -0.66 -1.70
CA ALA A 147 9.89 0.26 -2.65
C ALA A 147 10.05 -0.20 -4.11
N SER A 148 11.26 -0.62 -4.49
CA SER A 148 11.58 -1.15 -5.82
C SER A 148 10.82 -2.44 -6.13
N ALA A 149 10.67 -3.32 -5.13
CA ALA A 149 9.92 -4.55 -5.30
C ALA A 149 8.39 -4.30 -5.35
N CYS A 150 7.86 -3.31 -4.62
CA CYS A 150 6.46 -2.87 -4.73
C CYS A 150 6.16 -2.34 -6.13
N LEU A 151 7.04 -1.51 -6.70
CA LEU A 151 6.90 -1.02 -8.07
C LEU A 151 6.92 -2.19 -9.08
N TYR A 152 7.83 -3.14 -8.92
CA TYR A 152 7.89 -4.35 -9.75
C TYR A 152 6.57 -5.15 -9.70
N ILE A 153 5.98 -5.34 -8.52
CA ILE A 153 4.70 -6.04 -8.36
C ILE A 153 3.56 -5.26 -9.03
N ALA A 154 3.48 -3.95 -8.81
CA ALA A 154 2.47 -3.09 -9.43
C ALA A 154 2.52 -3.16 -10.96
N CYS A 155 3.72 -3.14 -11.55
CA CYS A 155 3.91 -3.30 -12.99
C CYS A 155 3.35 -4.64 -13.50
N ARG A 156 3.50 -5.72 -12.72
CA ARG A 156 2.96 -7.03 -13.10
C ARG A 156 1.45 -7.09 -13.01
N GLN A 157 0.87 -6.47 -11.98
CA GLN A 157 -0.59 -6.40 -11.81
C GLN A 157 -1.26 -5.55 -12.90
N GLU A 158 -0.58 -4.52 -13.40
CA GLU A 158 -1.09 -3.64 -14.47
C GLU A 158 -0.81 -4.15 -15.89
N LYS A 159 -0.28 -5.37 -16.05
CA LYS A 159 0.16 -5.92 -17.35
C LYS A 159 1.23 -5.06 -18.05
N LEU A 160 1.92 -4.20 -17.32
CA LEU A 160 3.07 -3.41 -17.79
C LEU A 160 4.39 -4.06 -17.35
N GLN A 161 4.48 -5.38 -17.49
CA GLN A 161 5.51 -6.21 -16.86
C GLN A 161 6.92 -5.72 -17.19
N ARG A 162 7.73 -5.42 -16.17
CA ARG A 162 9.15 -5.09 -16.31
C ARG A 162 10.00 -6.26 -15.80
N THR A 163 11.17 -6.47 -16.39
CA THR A 163 12.14 -7.45 -15.89
C THR A 163 12.82 -6.90 -14.63
N TYR A 164 13.41 -7.80 -13.84
CA TYR A 164 14.23 -7.36 -12.70
C TYR A 164 15.42 -6.50 -13.13
N LYS A 165 15.98 -6.72 -14.33
CA LYS A 165 17.09 -5.91 -14.84
C LYS A 165 16.63 -4.49 -15.14
N GLU A 166 15.46 -4.30 -15.74
CA GLU A 166 14.90 -2.97 -16.03
C GLU A 166 14.61 -2.18 -14.74
N ILE A 167 14.01 -2.81 -13.73
CA ILE A 167 13.78 -2.16 -12.43
C ILE A 167 15.11 -1.85 -11.73
N CYS A 168 16.06 -2.80 -11.74
CA CYS A 168 17.38 -2.60 -11.16
C CYS A 168 18.15 -1.46 -11.86
N ALA A 169 17.95 -1.22 -13.15
CA ALA A 169 18.62 -0.17 -13.90
C ALA A 169 18.15 1.25 -13.49
N VAL A 170 16.91 1.38 -13.02
CA VAL A 170 16.37 2.67 -12.54
C VAL A 170 16.38 2.82 -11.03
N SER A 171 16.65 1.74 -10.30
CA SER A 171 16.71 1.67 -8.85
C SER A 171 18.12 1.85 -8.32
N THR A 172 18.24 2.28 -7.07
CA THR A 172 19.49 2.24 -6.30
C THR A 172 19.80 0.84 -5.72
N THR A 173 18.90 -0.12 -5.89
CA THR A 173 18.96 -1.46 -5.27
C THR A 173 19.41 -2.53 -6.26
N SER A 174 20.24 -3.46 -5.80
CA SER A 174 20.68 -4.60 -6.62
C SER A 174 19.55 -5.59 -6.95
N LYS A 175 19.63 -6.21 -8.12
CA LYS A 175 18.71 -7.27 -8.61
C LYS A 175 18.41 -8.35 -7.55
N LYS A 176 19.45 -8.83 -6.84
CA LYS A 176 19.31 -9.87 -5.81
C LYS A 176 18.42 -9.40 -4.65
N LYS A 177 18.59 -8.16 -4.19
CA LYS A 177 17.78 -7.57 -3.11
C LYS A 177 16.33 -7.34 -3.55
N ILE A 178 16.10 -6.85 -4.78
CA ILE A 178 14.75 -6.67 -5.33
C ILE A 178 14.03 -8.02 -5.41
N ALA A 179 14.67 -9.06 -5.93
CA ALA A 179 14.09 -10.40 -6.03
C ALA A 179 13.82 -11.04 -4.66
N LEU A 180 14.68 -10.80 -3.67
CA LEU A 180 14.45 -11.22 -2.30
C LEU A 180 13.23 -10.50 -1.69
N CYS A 181 13.18 -9.17 -1.79
CA CYS A 181 12.06 -8.37 -1.30
C CYS A 181 10.75 -8.78 -1.96
N PHE A 182 10.74 -9.02 -3.28
CA PHE A 182 9.57 -9.56 -3.99
C PHE A 182 9.04 -10.83 -3.31
N LYS A 183 9.89 -11.83 -3.05
CA LYS A 183 9.48 -13.07 -2.37
C LYS A 183 8.91 -12.82 -0.96
N LEU A 184 9.52 -11.90 -0.21
CA LEU A 184 9.07 -11.56 1.15
C LEU A 184 7.74 -10.80 1.13
N ILE A 185 7.55 -9.90 0.18
CA ILE A 185 6.30 -9.17 -0.01
C ILE A 185 5.17 -10.13 -0.37
N LEU A 186 5.38 -11.07 -1.30
CA LEU A 186 4.38 -12.08 -1.63
C LEU A 186 3.97 -12.91 -0.41
N LYS A 187 4.94 -13.34 0.41
CA LYS A 187 4.66 -14.04 1.67
C LYS A 187 3.85 -13.19 2.64
N THR A 188 4.18 -11.90 2.74
CA THR A 188 3.49 -10.95 3.62
C THR A 188 2.04 -10.75 3.18
N LEU A 189 1.80 -10.55 1.88
CA LEU A 189 0.45 -10.39 1.33
C LEU A 189 -0.39 -11.65 1.47
N ALA A 190 0.21 -12.83 1.25
CA ALA A 190 -0.46 -14.11 1.48
C ALA A 190 -0.92 -14.28 2.94
N ASN A 191 -0.13 -13.82 3.91
CA ASN A 191 -0.47 -13.92 5.34
C ASN A 191 -1.63 -13.02 5.77
N ILE A 192 -1.88 -11.92 5.04
CA ILE A 192 -2.92 -10.94 5.38
C ILE A 192 -4.27 -11.33 4.75
N ASN A 193 -4.36 -12.49 4.06
CA ASN A 193 -5.52 -12.95 3.27
C ASN A 193 -5.99 -11.95 2.18
N GLU A 194 -5.28 -10.85 2.00
CA GLU A 194 -5.48 -9.91 0.91
C GLU A 194 -4.76 -10.45 -0.32
N THR A 195 -5.54 -11.05 -1.21
CA THR A 195 -5.13 -11.42 -2.57
C THR A 195 -4.09 -12.54 -2.63
N ARG A 196 -4.51 -13.69 -3.19
CA ARG A 196 -3.61 -14.36 -4.14
C ARG A 196 -3.31 -13.29 -5.18
N ILE A 197 -2.12 -12.71 -5.17
CA ILE A 197 -1.64 -12.02 -6.35
C ILE A 197 -1.66 -13.12 -7.41
N GLU A 198 -2.70 -13.11 -8.25
CA GLU A 198 -2.67 -13.80 -9.53
C GLU A 198 -1.54 -13.11 -10.28
N LEU A 199 -0.32 -13.59 -10.03
CA LEU A 199 0.84 -13.28 -10.82
C LEU A 199 0.47 -13.86 -12.18
N MET A 200 -0.12 -13.01 -13.02
CA MET A 200 -0.64 -13.42 -14.32
C MET A 200 0.40 -14.31 -14.98
N GLU A 201 0.00 -15.54 -15.27
CA GLU A 201 0.82 -16.43 -16.08
C GLU A 201 0.97 -15.82 -17.47
N ASN A 202 2.18 -16.00 -17.98
CA ASN A 202 2.71 -15.53 -19.25
C ASN A 202 3.27 -14.11 -19.23
N SER A 203 4.58 -14.08 -19.38
CA SER A 203 5.43 -12.94 -19.64
C SER A 203 4.94 -12.14 -20.85
N ASP A 204 4.34 -10.97 -20.63
CA ASP A 204 4.12 -10.00 -21.72
C ASP A 204 5.34 -9.09 -21.92
N TYR A 205 6.54 -9.68 -21.78
CA TYR A 205 7.78 -9.00 -22.18
C TYR A 205 7.92 -9.02 -23.71
N MET A 206 7.52 -10.13 -24.33
CA MET A 206 7.63 -10.40 -25.76
C MET A 206 7.10 -9.24 -26.61
N THR A 207 5.91 -8.73 -26.29
CA THR A 207 5.30 -7.61 -27.02
C THR A 207 6.20 -6.37 -26.98
N ARG A 208 6.69 -5.99 -25.80
CA ARG A 208 7.57 -4.82 -25.66
C ARG A 208 8.90 -5.04 -26.38
N PHE A 209 9.49 -6.22 -26.28
CA PHE A 209 10.77 -6.53 -26.92
C PHE A 209 10.65 -6.45 -28.44
N CYS A 210 9.62 -7.06 -29.04
CA CYS A 210 9.38 -7.01 -30.48
C CYS A 210 9.15 -5.56 -30.97
N ILE A 211 8.38 -4.75 -30.23
CA ILE A 211 8.17 -3.34 -30.56
C ILE A 211 9.50 -2.57 -30.53
N ARG A 212 10.33 -2.77 -29.49
CA ARG A 212 11.64 -2.10 -29.38
C ARG A 212 12.63 -2.53 -30.46
N LEU A 213 12.52 -3.77 -30.94
CA LEU A 213 13.31 -4.30 -32.06
C LEU A 213 12.75 -3.89 -33.43
N GLY A 214 11.62 -3.16 -33.47
CA GLY A 214 10.97 -2.76 -34.71
C GLY A 214 10.48 -3.94 -35.55
N LEU A 215 10.10 -5.04 -34.91
CA LEU A 215 9.61 -6.24 -35.60
C LEU A 215 8.14 -6.06 -36.02
N THR A 216 7.80 -6.59 -37.18
CA THR A 216 6.42 -6.62 -37.67
C THR A 216 5.51 -7.46 -36.76
N LYS A 217 4.20 -7.20 -36.86
CA LYS A 217 3.19 -7.89 -36.05
C LYS A 217 3.20 -9.41 -36.28
N ILE A 218 3.49 -9.85 -37.49
CA ILE A 218 3.57 -11.28 -37.82
C ILE A 218 4.73 -11.97 -37.10
N VAL A 219 5.91 -11.34 -37.07
CA VAL A 219 7.07 -11.84 -36.33
C VAL A 219 6.78 -11.89 -34.83
N GLN A 220 6.15 -10.84 -34.29
CA GLN A 220 5.75 -10.80 -32.88
C GLN A 220 4.82 -11.97 -32.52
N LEU A 221 3.74 -12.17 -33.28
CA LEU A 221 2.78 -13.24 -33.00
C LEU A 221 3.42 -14.63 -33.13
N THR A 222 4.32 -14.79 -34.11
CA THR A 222 5.09 -16.02 -34.31
C THR A 222 6.01 -16.30 -33.12
N ALA A 223 6.76 -15.29 -32.65
CA ALA A 223 7.63 -15.43 -31.48
C ALA A 223 6.84 -15.78 -30.20
N ILE A 224 5.68 -15.13 -29.98
CA ILE A 224 4.78 -15.46 -28.87
C ILE A 224 4.34 -16.93 -28.95
N TYR A 225 3.95 -17.40 -30.14
CA TYR A 225 3.51 -18.77 -30.35
C TYR A 225 4.66 -19.76 -30.07
N ILE A 226 5.84 -19.52 -30.65
CA ILE A 226 7.03 -20.35 -30.46
C ILE A 226 7.38 -20.47 -28.98
N ALA A 227 7.45 -19.34 -28.26
CA ALA A 227 7.79 -19.33 -26.83
C ALA A 227 6.78 -20.13 -26.00
N LYS A 228 5.48 -19.93 -26.22
CA LYS A 228 4.42 -20.69 -25.54
C LYS A 228 4.48 -22.18 -25.88
N LYS A 229 4.68 -22.52 -27.15
CA LYS A 229 4.75 -23.90 -27.61
C LYS A 229 5.96 -24.62 -27.00
N ALA A 230 7.12 -23.96 -26.95
CA ALA A 230 8.35 -24.51 -26.37
C ALA A 230 8.21 -24.85 -24.88
N VAL A 231 7.51 -24.01 -24.11
CA VAL A 231 7.19 -24.28 -22.71
C VAL A 231 6.19 -25.45 -22.60
N ASN A 232 5.14 -25.45 -23.42
CA ASN A 232 4.08 -26.46 -23.36
C ASN A 232 4.55 -27.89 -23.70
N ILE A 233 5.57 -28.02 -24.56
CA ILE A 233 6.15 -29.31 -24.93
C ILE A 233 7.45 -29.62 -24.19
N ASP A 234 7.78 -28.81 -23.17
CA ASP A 234 8.87 -29.02 -22.21
C ASP A 234 10.28 -29.17 -22.83
N ILE A 235 10.58 -28.40 -23.88
CA ILE A 235 11.93 -28.40 -24.50
C ILE A 235 12.95 -27.56 -23.71
N VAL A 236 12.45 -26.62 -22.90
CA VAL A 236 13.26 -25.58 -22.22
C VAL A 236 13.02 -25.54 -20.70
N PRO A 237 13.07 -26.67 -19.97
CA PRO A 237 12.68 -26.76 -18.56
C PRO A 237 13.54 -25.86 -17.64
N ASP A 238 14.84 -25.77 -17.92
CA ASP A 238 15.81 -25.05 -17.08
C ASP A 238 16.08 -23.60 -17.53
N ARG A 239 15.29 -23.09 -18.49
CA ARG A 239 15.51 -21.76 -19.06
C ARG A 239 14.55 -20.75 -18.47
N SER A 240 15.07 -19.55 -18.20
CA SER A 240 14.23 -18.45 -17.74
C SER A 240 13.31 -17.98 -18.87
N SER A 241 12.09 -17.55 -18.55
CA SER A 241 11.14 -17.02 -19.53
C SER A 241 11.72 -15.91 -20.41
N VAL A 242 12.60 -15.05 -19.87
CA VAL A 242 13.29 -13.99 -20.65
C VAL A 242 14.28 -14.57 -21.67
N SER A 243 14.96 -15.66 -21.32
CA SER A 243 15.86 -16.39 -22.24
C SER A 243 15.09 -17.09 -23.35
N ILE A 244 13.95 -17.69 -23.00
CA ILE A 244 13.02 -18.32 -23.95
C ILE A 244 12.47 -17.27 -24.91
N ASP A 245 12.04 -16.11 -24.39
CA ASP A 245 11.55 -15.00 -25.21
C ASP A 245 12.62 -14.53 -26.21
N ALA A 246 13.87 -14.34 -25.76
CA ALA A 246 14.97 -13.93 -26.64
C ALA A 246 15.26 -14.95 -27.76
N ALA A 247 15.29 -16.25 -27.43
CA ALA A 247 15.53 -17.30 -28.41
C ALA A 247 14.36 -17.47 -29.39
N ALA A 248 13.12 -17.32 -28.92
CA ALA A 248 11.93 -17.35 -29.76
C ALA A 248 11.88 -16.14 -30.72
N ILE A 249 12.25 -14.94 -30.24
CA ILE A 249 12.41 -13.75 -31.10
C ILE A 249 13.48 -14.00 -32.16
N TYR A 250 14.64 -14.51 -31.76
CA TYR A 250 15.72 -14.82 -32.69
C TYR A 250 15.25 -15.81 -33.76
N MET A 251 14.66 -16.94 -33.36
CA MET A 251 14.12 -17.95 -34.27
C MET A 251 13.08 -17.38 -35.24
N ALA A 252 12.10 -16.62 -34.74
CA ALA A 252 11.08 -16.00 -35.57
C ALA A 252 11.67 -14.96 -36.54
N SER A 253 12.61 -14.14 -36.07
CA SER A 253 13.28 -13.11 -36.87
C SER A 253 14.09 -13.71 -38.02
N GLN A 254 14.76 -14.85 -37.79
CA GLN A 254 15.58 -15.51 -38.81
C GLN A 254 14.74 -16.23 -39.87
N ALA A 255 13.54 -16.70 -39.51
CA ALA A 255 12.60 -17.37 -40.41
C ALA A 255 11.82 -16.40 -41.33
N LEU A 256 11.64 -15.16 -40.88
CA LEU A 256 10.82 -14.12 -41.54
C LEU A 256 11.70 -12.99 -42.09
N GLU A 257 11.08 -11.90 -42.58
CA GLU A 257 11.79 -10.80 -43.26
C GLU A 257 12.63 -9.93 -42.31
N ASP A 258 12.22 -9.80 -41.04
CA ASP A 258 12.84 -8.89 -40.07
C ASP A 258 13.98 -9.55 -39.28
N LYS A 259 15.07 -9.94 -39.96
CA LYS A 259 16.22 -10.59 -39.30
C LYS A 259 16.87 -9.67 -38.26
N ARG A 260 17.09 -10.21 -37.06
CA ARG A 260 17.81 -9.53 -35.97
C ARG A 260 18.97 -10.38 -35.48
N THR A 261 20.06 -9.71 -35.14
CA THR A 261 21.26 -10.34 -34.57
C THR A 261 21.04 -10.71 -33.11
N GLN A 262 21.85 -11.65 -32.60
CA GLN A 262 21.81 -12.02 -31.17
C GLN A 262 22.10 -10.82 -30.28
N THR A 263 23.07 -9.99 -30.66
CA THR A 263 23.48 -8.80 -29.92
C THR A 263 22.35 -7.78 -29.83
N GLU A 264 21.68 -7.46 -30.95
CA GLU A 264 20.53 -6.54 -30.93
C GLU A 264 19.40 -7.04 -30.00
N ILE A 265 19.11 -8.34 -30.05
CA ILE A 265 18.09 -8.95 -29.18
C ILE A 265 18.57 -8.95 -27.73
N GLY A 266 19.81 -9.32 -27.48
CA GLY A 266 20.44 -9.36 -26.16
C GLY A 266 20.44 -8.01 -25.46
N ASP A 267 20.73 -6.94 -26.20
CA ASP A 267 20.72 -5.56 -25.69
C ASP A 267 19.33 -5.09 -25.28
N ILE A 268 18.28 -5.46 -26.04
CA ILE A 268 16.89 -5.08 -25.74
C ILE A 268 16.30 -5.92 -24.60
N VAL A 269 16.53 -7.23 -24.65
CA VAL A 269 15.95 -8.19 -23.71
C VAL A 269 16.73 -8.21 -22.38
N GLY A 270 18.01 -7.84 -22.42
CA GLY A 270 18.93 -7.89 -21.30
C GLY A 270 19.42 -9.30 -21.00
N VAL A 271 19.79 -10.08 -22.01
CA VAL A 271 20.42 -11.41 -21.87
C VAL A 271 21.68 -11.49 -22.71
N ASP A 272 22.66 -12.28 -22.28
CA ASP A 272 23.92 -12.40 -23.00
C ASP A 272 23.73 -13.24 -24.27
N ASP A 273 24.48 -12.94 -25.34
CA ASP A 273 24.40 -13.63 -26.64
C ASP A 273 24.54 -15.16 -26.49
N VAL A 274 25.42 -15.60 -25.60
CA VAL A 274 25.61 -17.02 -25.28
C VAL A 274 24.33 -17.65 -24.72
N THR A 275 23.57 -16.92 -23.90
CA THR A 275 22.29 -17.40 -23.35
C THR A 275 21.25 -17.61 -24.45
N ILE A 276 21.18 -16.68 -25.42
CA ILE A 276 20.30 -16.80 -26.58
C ILE A 276 20.70 -18.03 -27.40
N ARG A 277 21.98 -18.17 -27.69
CA ARG A 277 22.54 -19.29 -28.46
C ARG A 277 22.23 -20.65 -27.82
N GLU A 278 22.53 -20.80 -26.53
CA GLU A 278 22.33 -22.05 -25.80
C GLU A 278 20.85 -22.40 -25.62
N THR A 279 19.95 -21.40 -25.61
CA THR A 279 18.49 -21.66 -25.59
C THR A 279 17.99 -22.01 -26.99
N TYR A 280 18.45 -21.32 -28.02
CA TYR A 280 18.09 -21.58 -29.41
C TYR A 280 18.53 -22.98 -29.88
N LYS A 281 19.72 -23.44 -29.46
CA LYS A 281 20.20 -24.81 -29.72
C LYS A 281 19.23 -25.89 -29.22
N LEU A 282 18.53 -25.65 -28.10
CA LEU A 282 17.52 -26.57 -27.59
C LEU A 282 16.24 -26.55 -28.45
N MET A 283 15.88 -25.38 -28.96
CA MET A 283 14.64 -25.18 -29.73
C MET A 283 14.76 -25.62 -31.20
N LEU A 284 15.94 -25.44 -31.81
CA LEU A 284 16.16 -25.66 -33.25
C LEU A 284 15.79 -27.07 -33.74
N PRO A 285 16.13 -28.18 -33.05
CA PRO A 285 15.72 -29.54 -33.48
C PRO A 285 14.20 -29.72 -33.56
N HIS A 286 13.45 -28.91 -32.82
CA HIS A 286 11.99 -28.96 -32.75
C HIS A 286 11.32 -27.83 -33.56
N ALA A 287 12.07 -27.08 -34.37
CA ALA A 287 11.57 -25.90 -35.07
C ALA A 287 10.27 -26.19 -35.86
N VAL A 288 10.19 -27.32 -36.56
CA VAL A 288 8.99 -27.75 -37.31
C VAL A 288 7.73 -27.80 -36.42
N GLN A 289 7.86 -28.21 -35.16
CA GLN A 289 6.75 -28.30 -34.20
C GLN A 289 6.44 -26.97 -33.50
N LEU A 290 7.44 -26.07 -33.45
CA LEU A 290 7.36 -24.78 -32.76
C LEU A 290 6.72 -23.70 -33.61
N PHE A 291 6.87 -23.74 -34.94
CA PHE A 291 6.24 -22.77 -35.81
C PHE A 291 4.73 -23.03 -36.00
N PRO A 292 3.91 -21.99 -36.18
CA PRO A 292 2.53 -22.16 -36.61
C PRO A 292 2.45 -22.64 -38.07
N ASN A 293 1.53 -23.55 -38.36
CA ASN A 293 1.37 -24.16 -39.69
C ASN A 293 1.02 -23.17 -40.82
N TYR A 294 0.52 -21.97 -40.48
CA TYR A 294 0.06 -20.96 -41.45
C TYR A 294 1.12 -19.90 -41.78
N ILE A 295 2.33 -20.00 -41.24
CA ILE A 295 3.38 -19.03 -41.50
C ILE A 295 3.97 -19.26 -42.89
N ASN A 296 4.07 -18.16 -43.66
CA ASN A 296 4.84 -18.15 -44.89
C ASN A 296 6.30 -17.84 -44.57
N PHE A 297 7.17 -18.83 -44.73
CA PHE A 297 8.59 -18.72 -44.43
C PHE A 297 9.32 -17.97 -45.54
N VAL A 298 10.12 -16.97 -45.16
CA VAL A 298 11.08 -16.34 -46.07
C VAL A 298 12.36 -17.16 -46.13
N THR A 299 12.78 -17.66 -44.98
CA THR A 299 13.85 -18.66 -44.87
C THR A 299 13.24 -19.99 -44.41
N PRO A 300 13.29 -21.06 -45.22
CA PRO A 300 12.82 -22.39 -44.82
C PRO A 300 13.47 -22.86 -43.51
N ILE A 301 12.78 -23.73 -42.77
CA ILE A 301 13.23 -24.20 -41.45
C ILE A 301 14.60 -24.90 -41.54
N GLU A 302 14.84 -25.63 -42.62
CA GLU A 302 16.08 -26.37 -42.87
C GLU A 302 17.28 -25.43 -43.12
N GLN A 303 17.01 -24.18 -43.48
CA GLN A 303 18.01 -23.14 -43.78
C GLN A 303 18.16 -22.14 -42.62
N LEU A 304 17.52 -22.38 -41.48
CA LEU A 304 17.72 -21.54 -40.30
C LEU A 304 19.18 -21.61 -39.83
N PRO A 305 19.76 -20.49 -39.35
CA PRO A 305 21.16 -20.47 -38.95
C PRO A 305 21.47 -21.54 -37.89
N PRO A 306 22.45 -22.42 -38.12
CA PRO A 306 22.93 -23.33 -37.09
C PRO A 306 23.74 -22.56 -36.03
N MET A 307 23.83 -23.11 -34.82
CA MET A 307 24.53 -22.52 -33.66
C MET A 307 25.48 -23.49 -32.98
#